data_AF-A0AAU1BTD9-F1
#
_entry.id   AF-A0AAU1BTD9-F1
#
_cell.length_a   1.000
_cell.length_b   1.000
_cell.length_c   1.000
_cell.angle_alpha   90.00
_cell.angle_beta   90.00
_cell.angle_gamma   90.00
#
_symmetry.space_group_name_H-M   'P 1'
#
loop_
_entity.id
_entity.type
_entity.pdbx_description
1 polymer ?
#
loop_
_entity_poly.entity_id
_entity_poly.type
_entity_poly.pdbx_seq_one_letter_code
_entity_poly.pdbx_strand_id
1 'polypeptide(L)'
;MQRPENIAGQELAGEILAPYLHAQAGEFLRGLRLHREAGPDNHSTEEAALALRAAARRISGTLHTFRPLLDPAWADQLRAELAWLSGTLAGEHSCSARLTRLLDALHRLSGPGVPPPRGDAGTLTVGAARAGALLDRQLTLARTRAHSAALQALGSSRFHAVADAVALLASEVPLASTAAAHACEVLAPAALDAEDRLDRAVAALPLARAAHPYNAEALVQESESQDSPWHQVRLLLRLHRYAQEVLHHGLGEPDPAERLLAAGRALDRHRDAAEAAAAASAAARTPRIAPTTAYALGVLHADQRHDVEAARFAFQRIWQPVAVTSAPSASAPTATTAAP
;
A
#
# COMPACT_ATOMS: atom_id res chain seq x y z
N MET A 1 23.20 -9.40 -39.86
CA MET A 1 22.76 -8.13 -39.25
C MET A 1 22.96 -8.25 -37.75
N GLN A 2 24.12 -7.82 -37.27
CA GLN A 2 24.45 -7.79 -35.84
C GLN A 2 23.67 -6.65 -35.18
N ARG A 3 22.94 -6.98 -34.12
CA ARG A 3 22.27 -6.03 -33.22
C ARG A 3 23.40 -5.24 -32.52
N PRO A 4 23.41 -3.90 -32.53
CA PRO A 4 24.43 -3.17 -31.80
C PRO A 4 24.28 -3.50 -30.31
N GLU A 5 25.38 -3.90 -29.68
CA GLU A 5 25.48 -3.98 -28.23
C GLU A 5 25.24 -2.58 -27.69
N ASN A 6 24.07 -2.36 -27.08
CA ASN A 6 23.72 -1.08 -26.50
C ASN A 6 24.67 -0.85 -25.33
N ILE A 7 25.53 0.16 -25.43
CA ILE A 7 26.44 0.55 -24.36
C ILE A 7 25.54 1.07 -23.23
N ALA A 8 25.30 0.23 -22.21
CA ALA A 8 24.55 0.58 -21.02
C ALA A 8 25.09 1.90 -20.46
N GLY A 9 24.32 2.98 -20.62
CA GLY A 9 24.73 4.34 -20.25
C GLY A 9 24.54 5.43 -21.33
N GLN A 10 24.26 5.09 -22.60
CA GLN A 10 23.97 6.09 -23.63
C GLN A 10 22.48 6.32 -23.92
N GLU A 11 21.59 5.47 -23.42
CA GLU A 11 20.15 5.60 -23.63
C GLU A 11 19.62 6.94 -23.11
N LEU A 12 18.76 7.58 -23.89
CA LEU A 12 18.09 8.81 -23.48
C LEU A 12 16.99 8.48 -22.47
N ALA A 13 16.72 9.41 -21.54
CA ALA A 13 15.69 9.19 -20.53
C ALA A 13 14.30 8.94 -21.14
N GLY A 14 13.97 9.63 -22.23
CA GLY A 14 12.74 9.42 -23.00
C GLY A 14 12.64 8.02 -23.62
N GLU A 15 13.76 7.43 -24.04
CA GLU A 15 13.80 6.09 -24.66
C GLU A 15 13.53 4.97 -23.66
N ILE A 16 13.73 5.20 -22.37
CA ILE A 16 13.37 4.26 -21.29
C ILE A 16 11.97 4.54 -20.76
N LEU A 17 11.67 5.81 -20.48
CA LEU A 17 10.43 6.22 -19.84
C LEU A 17 9.21 5.98 -20.73
N ALA A 18 9.32 6.29 -22.03
CA ALA A 18 8.18 6.18 -22.94
C ALA A 18 7.75 4.72 -23.16
N PRO A 19 8.63 3.75 -23.46
CA PRO A 19 8.24 2.33 -23.55
C PRO A 19 7.63 1.77 -22.27
N TYR A 20 8.13 2.16 -21.09
CA TYR A 20 7.52 1.75 -19.83
C TYR A 20 6.08 2.28 -19.71
N LEU A 21 5.86 3.58 -20.00
CA LEU A 21 4.51 4.17 -19.97
C LEU A 21 3.58 3.54 -21.02
N HIS A 22 4.07 3.26 -22.23
CA HIS A 22 3.33 2.54 -23.26
C HIS A 22 2.91 1.14 -22.76
N ALA A 23 3.81 0.40 -22.14
CA ALA A 23 3.52 -0.92 -21.58
C ALA A 23 2.44 -0.86 -20.49
N GLN A 24 2.56 0.09 -19.54
CA GLN A 24 1.55 0.27 -18.50
C GLN A 24 0.20 0.75 -19.04
N ALA A 25 0.19 1.62 -20.05
CA ALA A 25 -1.03 2.03 -20.74
C ALA A 25 -1.69 0.83 -21.46
N GLY A 26 -0.89 -0.03 -22.09
CA GLY A 26 -1.36 -1.28 -22.69
C GLY A 26 -2.01 -2.22 -21.66
N GLU A 27 -1.39 -2.40 -20.49
CA GLU A 27 -1.98 -3.18 -19.40
C GLU A 27 -3.27 -2.55 -18.85
N PHE A 28 -3.34 -1.22 -18.77
CA PHE A 28 -4.55 -0.52 -18.38
C PHE A 28 -5.70 -0.77 -19.38
N LEU A 29 -5.44 -0.62 -20.68
CA LEU A 29 -6.44 -0.86 -21.74
C LEU A 29 -6.84 -2.33 -21.84
N ARG A 30 -5.92 -3.26 -21.59
CA ARG A 30 -6.22 -4.70 -21.48
C ARG A 30 -7.12 -4.96 -20.28
N GLY A 31 -6.81 -4.40 -19.11
CA GLY A 31 -7.64 -4.49 -17.92
C GLY A 31 -9.05 -3.93 -18.14
N LEU A 32 -9.17 -2.80 -18.87
CA LEU A 32 -10.47 -2.24 -19.26
C LEU A 32 -11.27 -3.17 -20.18
N ARG A 33 -10.61 -3.78 -21.16
CA ARG A 33 -11.25 -4.74 -22.06
C ARG A 33 -11.77 -5.94 -21.28
N LEU A 34 -10.92 -6.54 -20.43
CA LEU A 34 -11.30 -7.66 -19.58
C LEU A 34 -12.44 -7.30 -18.63
N HIS A 35 -12.46 -6.07 -18.09
CA HIS A 35 -13.54 -5.62 -17.22
C HIS A 35 -14.87 -5.45 -17.97
N ARG A 36 -14.85 -5.10 -19.26
CA ARG A 36 -16.06 -5.03 -20.10
C ARG A 36 -16.54 -6.40 -20.57
N GLU A 37 -15.61 -7.33 -20.78
CA GLU A 37 -15.87 -8.69 -21.22
C GLU A 37 -16.25 -9.61 -20.05
N ALA A 38 -15.89 -9.23 -18.81
CA ALA A 38 -16.30 -9.92 -17.61
C ALA A 38 -17.83 -9.93 -17.52
N GLY A 39 -18.40 -11.13 -17.61
CA GLY A 39 -19.83 -11.36 -17.44
C GLY A 39 -20.24 -11.25 -15.95
N PRO A 40 -21.33 -11.90 -15.52
CA PRO A 40 -21.76 -11.89 -14.11
C PRO A 40 -20.77 -12.59 -13.15
N ASP A 41 -19.63 -13.08 -13.65
CA ASP A 41 -18.58 -13.70 -12.86
C ASP A 41 -17.83 -12.64 -12.05
N ASN A 42 -18.13 -12.57 -10.75
CA ASN A 42 -17.55 -11.59 -9.84
C ASN A 42 -16.02 -11.70 -9.74
N HIS A 43 -15.46 -12.92 -9.80
CA HIS A 43 -14.02 -13.14 -9.66
C HIS A 43 -13.20 -12.53 -10.81
N SER A 44 -13.62 -12.74 -12.07
CA SER A 44 -12.94 -12.16 -13.23
C SER A 44 -13.08 -10.62 -13.26
N THR A 45 -14.23 -10.11 -12.82
CA THR A 45 -14.47 -8.67 -12.66
C THR A 45 -13.52 -8.05 -11.61
N GLU A 46 -13.35 -8.72 -10.47
CA GLU A 46 -12.43 -8.30 -9.41
C GLU A 46 -10.97 -8.33 -9.86
N GLU A 47 -10.53 -9.40 -10.53
CA GLU A 47 -9.17 -9.52 -11.07
C GLU A 47 -8.88 -8.42 -12.11
N ALA A 48 -9.83 -8.16 -13.02
CA ALA A 48 -9.70 -7.08 -13.99
C ALA A 48 -9.63 -5.70 -13.32
N ALA A 49 -10.44 -5.45 -12.29
CA ALA A 49 -10.40 -4.21 -11.53
C ALA A 49 -9.07 -4.05 -10.75
N LEU A 50 -8.51 -5.13 -10.21
CA LEU A 50 -7.20 -5.13 -9.56
C LEU A 50 -6.07 -4.83 -10.54
N ALA A 51 -6.08 -5.46 -11.71
CA ALA A 51 -5.11 -5.21 -12.78
C ALA A 51 -5.18 -3.75 -13.27
N LEU A 52 -6.38 -3.25 -13.52
CA LEU A 52 -6.64 -1.87 -13.91
C LEU A 52 -6.11 -0.87 -12.88
N ARG A 53 -6.40 -1.09 -11.60
CA ARG A 53 -5.89 -0.26 -10.49
C ARG A 53 -4.37 -0.35 -10.36
N ALA A 54 -3.79 -1.52 -10.61
CA ALA A 54 -2.35 -1.72 -10.56
C ALA A 54 -1.64 -0.91 -11.66
N ALA A 55 -2.14 -0.96 -12.90
CA ALA A 55 -1.63 -0.16 -14.01
C ALA A 55 -1.83 1.35 -13.76
N ALA A 56 -3.02 1.78 -13.34
CA ALA A 56 -3.30 3.19 -13.04
C ALA A 56 -2.36 3.77 -11.97
N ARG A 57 -2.07 3.00 -10.91
CA ARG A 57 -1.13 3.41 -9.85
C ARG A 57 0.32 3.48 -10.33
N ARG A 58 0.73 2.56 -11.22
CA ARG A 58 2.07 2.59 -11.84
C ARG A 58 2.24 3.83 -12.70
N ILE A 59 1.29 4.07 -13.61
CA ILE A 59 1.28 5.29 -14.44
C ILE A 59 1.33 6.53 -13.53
N SER A 60 0.39 6.67 -12.59
CA SER A 60 0.33 7.83 -11.69
C SER A 60 1.63 8.02 -10.85
N GLY A 61 2.25 6.92 -10.43
CA GLY A 61 3.51 6.94 -9.69
C GLY A 61 4.71 7.34 -10.54
N THR A 62 4.82 6.81 -11.75
CA THR A 62 5.84 7.19 -12.73
C THR A 62 5.72 8.67 -13.10
N LEU A 63 4.50 9.15 -13.38
CA LEU A 63 4.23 10.56 -13.64
C LEU A 63 4.58 11.46 -12.43
N HIS A 64 4.48 10.94 -11.20
CA HIS A 64 4.87 11.68 -10.00
C HIS A 64 6.38 11.81 -9.87
N THR A 65 7.11 10.69 -9.97
CA THR A 65 8.56 10.66 -9.77
C THR A 65 9.30 11.37 -10.90
N PHE A 66 8.90 11.11 -12.15
CA PHE A 66 9.57 11.65 -13.35
C PHE A 66 8.86 12.88 -13.92
N ARG A 67 8.06 13.58 -13.11
CA ARG A 67 7.39 14.83 -13.48
C ARG A 67 8.30 15.85 -14.20
N PRO A 68 9.58 16.05 -13.82
CA PRO A 68 10.46 17.00 -14.51
C PRO A 68 10.81 16.64 -15.97
N LEU A 69 10.54 15.40 -16.40
CA LEU A 69 10.82 14.89 -17.75
C LEU A 69 9.59 14.91 -18.67
N LEU A 70 8.45 15.35 -18.15
CA LEU A 70 7.16 15.32 -18.80
C LEU A 70 6.56 16.73 -18.82
N ASP A 71 5.54 16.96 -19.64
CA ASP A 71 4.70 18.15 -19.49
C ASP A 71 4.04 18.15 -18.09
N PRO A 72 4.38 19.11 -17.21
CA PRO A 72 3.90 19.13 -15.84
C PRO A 72 2.38 19.31 -15.73
N ALA A 73 1.76 20.10 -16.60
CA ALA A 73 0.33 20.38 -16.53
C ALA A 73 -0.48 19.14 -16.92
N TRP A 74 -0.07 18.48 -18.00
CA TRP A 74 -0.63 17.21 -18.43
C TRP A 74 -0.43 16.10 -17.38
N ALA A 75 0.79 15.97 -16.84
CA ALA A 75 1.11 14.93 -15.86
C ALA A 75 0.28 15.09 -14.58
N ASP A 76 0.14 16.32 -14.06
CA ASP A 76 -0.63 16.58 -12.84
C ASP A 76 -2.13 16.33 -13.05
N GLN A 77 -2.69 16.74 -14.20
CA GLN A 77 -4.08 16.47 -14.54
C GLN A 77 -4.36 14.97 -14.64
N LEU A 78 -3.55 14.23 -15.42
CA LEU A 78 -3.74 12.79 -15.58
C LEU A 78 -3.56 12.04 -14.25
N ARG A 79 -2.62 12.46 -13.40
CA ARG A 79 -2.43 11.88 -12.06
C ARG A 79 -3.66 12.05 -11.17
N ALA A 80 -4.26 13.24 -11.15
CA ALA A 80 -5.45 13.50 -10.36
C ALA A 80 -6.62 12.60 -10.79
N GLU A 81 -6.80 12.44 -12.10
CA GLU A 81 -7.84 11.59 -12.68
C GLU A 81 -7.61 10.10 -12.42
N LEU A 82 -6.37 9.61 -12.57
CA LEU A 82 -6.01 8.22 -12.25
C LEU A 82 -6.15 7.94 -10.74
N ALA A 83 -5.85 8.91 -9.88
CA ALA A 83 -6.07 8.80 -8.44
C ALA A 83 -7.57 8.68 -8.11
N TRP A 84 -8.42 9.52 -8.73
CA TRP A 84 -9.88 9.42 -8.61
C TRP A 84 -10.41 8.05 -9.06
N LEU A 85 -10.00 7.58 -10.26
CA LEU A 85 -10.45 6.30 -10.80
C LEU A 85 -10.02 5.13 -9.91
N SER A 86 -8.72 5.09 -9.55
CA SER A 86 -8.17 3.99 -8.75
C SER A 86 -8.74 3.93 -7.33
N GLY A 87 -9.10 5.08 -6.75
CA GLY A 87 -9.81 5.18 -5.46
C GLY A 87 -11.26 4.71 -5.56
N THR A 88 -11.97 5.10 -6.61
CA THR A 88 -13.37 4.68 -6.84
C THR A 88 -13.48 3.17 -7.00
N LEU A 89 -12.61 2.57 -7.81
CA LEU A 89 -12.54 1.11 -8.00
C LEU A 89 -12.03 0.35 -6.77
N ALA A 90 -11.39 1.04 -5.82
CA ALA A 90 -10.91 0.40 -4.59
C ALA A 90 -11.99 0.14 -3.56
N GLY A 91 -13.07 0.93 -3.59
CA GLY A 91 -14.06 0.98 -2.51
C GLY A 91 -14.73 -0.37 -2.25
N GLU A 92 -15.20 -1.04 -3.32
CA GLU A 92 -15.90 -2.32 -3.24
C GLU A 92 -15.02 -3.41 -2.60
N HIS A 93 -13.85 -3.65 -3.19
CA HIS A 93 -12.90 -4.65 -2.68
C HIS A 93 -12.43 -4.32 -1.26
N SER A 94 -12.20 -3.03 -0.93
CA SER A 94 -11.80 -2.63 0.42
C SER A 94 -12.88 -2.93 1.45
N CYS A 95 -14.16 -2.76 1.11
CA CYS A 95 -15.26 -3.12 2.00
C CYS A 95 -15.34 -4.65 2.20
N SER A 96 -15.17 -5.43 1.12
CA SER A 96 -15.17 -6.90 1.17
C SER A 96 -14.03 -7.43 2.05
N ALA A 97 -12.79 -7.02 1.77
CA ALA A 97 -11.61 -7.43 2.53
C ALA A 97 -11.71 -7.05 4.01
N ARG A 98 -12.22 -5.84 4.30
CA ARG A 98 -12.42 -5.38 5.68
C ARG A 98 -13.47 -6.21 6.41
N LEU A 99 -14.56 -6.58 5.74
CA LEU A 99 -15.60 -7.42 6.33
C LEU A 99 -15.05 -8.81 6.68
N THR A 100 -14.39 -9.49 5.73
CA THR A 100 -13.75 -10.79 5.96
C THR A 100 -12.79 -10.72 7.15
N ARG A 101 -11.90 -9.73 7.17
CA ARG A 101 -10.93 -9.54 8.25
C ARG A 101 -11.58 -9.40 9.63
N LEU A 102 -12.64 -8.58 9.74
CA LEU A 102 -13.32 -8.33 11.01
C LEU A 102 -14.13 -9.55 11.48
N LEU A 103 -14.79 -10.26 10.56
CA LEU A 103 -15.49 -11.49 10.90
C LEU A 103 -14.51 -12.57 11.34
N ASP A 104 -13.39 -12.76 10.65
CA ASP A 104 -12.36 -13.72 11.05
C ASP A 104 -11.79 -13.38 12.44
N ALA A 105 -11.55 -12.10 12.73
CA ALA A 105 -11.11 -11.65 14.03
C ALA A 105 -12.15 -11.94 15.12
N LEU A 106 -13.44 -11.66 14.87
CA LEU A 106 -14.51 -12.01 15.82
C LEU A 106 -14.60 -13.52 16.09
N HIS A 107 -14.44 -14.36 15.06
CA HIS A 107 -14.41 -15.81 15.23
C HIS A 107 -13.22 -16.26 16.08
N ARG A 108 -12.02 -15.71 15.84
CA ARG A 108 -10.82 -16.00 16.65
C ARG A 108 -11.01 -15.59 18.11
N LEU A 109 -11.54 -14.40 18.35
CA LEU A 109 -11.76 -13.84 19.69
C LEU A 109 -12.89 -14.55 20.47
N SER A 110 -13.85 -15.16 19.76
CA SER A 110 -14.96 -15.93 20.35
C SER A 110 -14.61 -17.40 20.62
N GLY A 111 -13.45 -17.87 20.13
CA GLY A 111 -12.96 -19.23 20.36
C GLY A 111 -12.56 -19.49 21.83
N PRO A 112 -12.39 -20.75 22.24
CA PRO A 112 -12.19 -21.15 23.65
C PRO A 112 -10.89 -20.65 24.32
N GLY A 113 -10.10 -19.81 23.65
CA GLY A 113 -8.78 -19.35 24.10
C GLY A 113 -8.75 -18.07 24.93
N VAL A 114 -9.87 -17.34 25.09
CA VAL A 114 -9.91 -16.11 25.89
C VAL A 114 -10.57 -16.39 27.25
N PRO A 115 -9.87 -16.26 28.39
CA PRO A 115 -10.49 -16.42 29.70
C PRO A 115 -11.60 -15.36 29.85
N PRO A 116 -12.85 -15.75 30.15
CA PRO A 116 -13.92 -14.77 30.30
C PRO A 116 -13.63 -13.89 31.52
N PRO A 117 -13.64 -12.55 31.39
CA PRO A 117 -13.71 -11.70 32.57
C PRO A 117 -15.04 -11.98 33.25
N ARG A 118 -15.01 -12.22 34.58
CA ARG A 118 -16.15 -12.49 35.49
C ARG A 118 -17.52 -12.17 34.87
N GLY A 119 -18.11 -13.13 34.16
CA GLY A 119 -19.29 -12.93 33.35
C GLY A 119 -19.70 -14.21 32.61
N ASP A 120 -20.98 -14.30 32.29
CA ASP A 120 -21.60 -15.49 31.73
C ASP A 120 -21.18 -15.64 30.27
N ALA A 121 -20.36 -16.66 29.96
CA ALA A 121 -19.72 -16.85 28.65
C ALA A 121 -20.72 -16.84 27.48
N GLY A 122 -21.96 -17.30 27.71
CA GLY A 122 -23.05 -17.26 26.72
C GLY A 122 -23.50 -15.85 26.32
N THR A 123 -23.34 -14.85 27.19
CA THR A 123 -23.72 -13.45 26.87
C THR A 123 -22.69 -12.73 26.00
N LEU A 124 -21.41 -13.12 26.14
CA LEU A 124 -20.30 -12.58 25.33
C LEU A 124 -20.33 -13.14 23.90
N THR A 125 -20.65 -14.43 23.73
CA THR A 125 -20.82 -15.03 22.41
C THR A 125 -22.02 -14.42 21.66
N VAL A 126 -23.13 -14.15 22.36
CA VAL A 126 -24.27 -13.41 21.80
C VAL A 126 -23.89 -11.97 21.43
N GLY A 127 -23.05 -11.31 22.24
CA GLY A 127 -22.50 -9.99 21.95
C GLY A 127 -21.67 -9.96 20.65
N ALA A 128 -20.77 -10.94 20.49
CA ALA A 128 -19.93 -11.11 19.29
C ALA A 128 -20.75 -11.44 18.04
N ALA A 129 -21.74 -12.33 18.14
CA ALA A 129 -22.63 -12.65 17.02
C ALA A 129 -23.43 -11.42 16.55
N ARG A 130 -23.94 -10.61 17.49
CA ARG A 130 -24.63 -9.34 17.16
C ARG A 130 -23.67 -8.30 16.58
N ALA A 131 -22.43 -8.23 17.05
CA ALA A 131 -21.40 -7.36 16.49
C ALA A 131 -21.06 -7.75 15.04
N GLY A 132 -20.91 -9.05 14.77
CA GLY A 132 -20.71 -9.59 13.44
C GLY A 132 -21.86 -9.24 12.49
N ALA A 133 -23.11 -9.47 12.91
CA ALA A 133 -24.28 -9.12 12.11
C ALA A 133 -24.41 -7.59 11.84
N LEU A 134 -24.02 -6.76 12.80
CA LEU A 134 -24.00 -5.30 12.62
C LEU A 134 -22.96 -4.88 11.58
N LEU A 135 -21.73 -5.40 11.69
CA LEU A 135 -20.63 -5.11 10.77
C LEU A 135 -20.93 -5.62 9.36
N ASP A 136 -21.47 -6.85 9.25
CA ASP A 136 -21.91 -7.44 7.99
C ASP A 136 -22.93 -6.56 7.27
N ARG A 137 -23.98 -6.13 7.99
CA ARG A 137 -24.97 -5.21 7.43
C ARG A 137 -24.35 -3.89 6.99
N GLN A 138 -23.52 -3.26 7.82
CA GLN A 138 -22.94 -1.95 7.51
C GLN A 138 -21.96 -2.00 6.32
N LEU A 139 -21.05 -2.97 6.31
CA LEU A 139 -20.04 -3.10 5.27
C LEU A 139 -20.63 -3.65 3.97
N THR A 140 -21.66 -4.50 4.03
CA THR A 140 -22.41 -4.91 2.83
C THR A 140 -23.12 -3.71 2.19
N LEU A 141 -23.78 -2.86 2.99
CA LEU A 141 -24.39 -1.63 2.47
C LEU A 141 -23.35 -0.67 1.89
N ALA A 142 -22.20 -0.52 2.54
CA ALA A 142 -21.09 0.29 2.04
C ALA A 142 -20.55 -0.28 0.71
N ARG A 143 -20.41 -1.61 0.62
CA ARG A 143 -19.99 -2.32 -0.59
C ARG A 143 -20.97 -2.09 -1.73
N THR A 144 -22.27 -2.25 -1.52
CA THR A 144 -23.28 -2.01 -2.57
C THR A 144 -23.24 -0.56 -3.06
N ARG A 145 -23.09 0.42 -2.15
CA ARG A 145 -22.93 1.83 -2.55
C ARG A 145 -21.66 2.06 -3.36
N ALA A 146 -20.53 1.47 -2.93
CA ALA A 146 -19.27 1.57 -3.64
C ALA A 146 -19.33 0.91 -5.03
N HIS A 147 -20.01 -0.23 -5.13
CA HIS A 147 -20.26 -0.92 -6.39
C HIS A 147 -21.08 -0.06 -7.36
N SER A 148 -22.22 0.49 -6.91
CA SER A 148 -23.01 1.40 -7.74
C SER A 148 -22.22 2.66 -8.15
N ALA A 149 -21.41 3.22 -7.25
CA ALA A 149 -20.55 4.36 -7.55
C ALA A 149 -19.47 4.02 -8.58
N ALA A 150 -18.89 2.82 -8.52
CA ALA A 150 -17.93 2.34 -9.51
C ALA A 150 -18.58 2.17 -10.89
N LEU A 151 -19.76 1.55 -10.97
CA LEU A 151 -20.50 1.42 -12.23
C LEU A 151 -20.88 2.78 -12.83
N GLN A 152 -21.33 3.73 -12.00
CA GLN A 152 -21.63 5.10 -12.44
C GLN A 152 -20.38 5.83 -12.94
N ALA A 153 -19.25 5.69 -12.23
CA ALA A 153 -17.99 6.29 -12.64
C ALA A 153 -17.52 5.73 -13.98
N LEU A 154 -17.58 4.41 -14.19
CA LEU A 154 -17.20 3.74 -15.43
C LEU A 154 -18.10 4.11 -16.61
N GLY A 155 -19.36 4.48 -16.37
CA GLY A 155 -20.28 5.01 -17.39
C GLY A 155 -20.20 6.52 -17.61
N SER A 156 -19.32 7.24 -16.89
CA SER A 156 -19.26 8.69 -16.94
C SER A 156 -18.37 9.21 -18.07
N SER A 157 -18.68 10.41 -18.59
CA SER A 157 -17.81 11.12 -19.54
C SER A 157 -16.42 11.37 -18.97
N ARG A 158 -16.31 11.59 -17.65
CA ARG A 158 -15.03 11.74 -16.94
C ARG A 158 -14.16 10.50 -17.12
N PHE A 159 -14.71 9.30 -16.93
CA PHE A 159 -13.96 8.07 -17.16
C PHE A 159 -13.55 7.89 -18.62
N HIS A 160 -14.44 8.18 -19.57
CA HIS A 160 -14.11 8.10 -20.99
C HIS A 160 -12.94 9.02 -21.36
N ALA A 161 -12.92 10.26 -20.84
CA ALA A 161 -11.80 11.18 -21.04
C ALA A 161 -10.47 10.62 -20.48
N VAL A 162 -10.50 9.91 -19.36
CA VAL A 162 -9.31 9.23 -18.81
C VAL A 162 -8.88 8.07 -19.69
N ALA A 163 -9.82 7.25 -20.14
CA ALA A 163 -9.52 6.13 -21.03
C ALA A 163 -8.91 6.61 -22.35
N ASP A 164 -9.43 7.71 -22.92
CA ASP A 164 -8.91 8.33 -24.13
C ASP A 164 -7.52 8.93 -23.89
N ALA A 165 -7.30 9.61 -22.76
CA ALA A 165 -5.98 10.12 -22.39
C ALA A 165 -4.94 9.00 -22.23
N VAL A 166 -5.33 7.84 -21.66
CA VAL A 166 -4.45 6.68 -21.56
C VAL A 166 -4.25 5.99 -22.92
N ALA A 167 -5.25 6.00 -23.80
CA ALA A 167 -5.10 5.50 -25.17
C ALA A 167 -4.13 6.36 -26.00
N LEU A 168 -4.18 7.69 -25.84
CA LEU A 168 -3.18 8.59 -26.40
C LEU A 168 -1.80 8.34 -25.81
N LEU A 169 -1.71 8.17 -24.48
CA LEU A 169 -0.47 7.81 -23.79
C LEU A 169 0.14 6.50 -24.30
N ALA A 170 -0.67 5.56 -24.80
CA ALA A 170 -0.19 4.31 -25.39
C ALA A 170 0.50 4.50 -26.75
N SER A 171 0.33 5.66 -27.39
CA SER A 171 0.93 5.99 -28.70
C SER A 171 2.01 7.06 -28.59
N GLU A 172 1.79 8.09 -27.77
CA GLU A 172 2.66 9.25 -27.63
C GLU A 172 2.76 9.70 -26.17
N VAL A 173 3.99 9.93 -25.72
CA VAL A 173 4.26 10.47 -24.37
C VAL A 173 4.67 11.94 -24.50
N PRO A 174 4.01 12.89 -23.81
CA PRO A 174 4.39 14.30 -23.81
C PRO A 174 5.70 14.53 -23.03
N LEU A 175 6.82 14.24 -23.67
CA LEU A 175 8.16 14.41 -23.09
C LEU A 175 8.56 15.89 -23.11
N ALA A 176 9.13 16.36 -22.01
CA ALA A 176 9.78 17.66 -21.96
C ALA A 176 11.16 17.61 -22.62
N SER A 177 11.73 18.77 -22.94
CA SER A 177 13.08 18.86 -23.54
C SER A 177 14.18 18.22 -22.66
N THR A 178 13.98 18.19 -21.35
CA THR A 178 14.84 17.52 -20.36
C THR A 178 14.92 16.01 -20.55
N ALA A 179 13.94 15.38 -21.20
CA ALA A 179 13.94 13.94 -21.48
C ALA A 179 14.95 13.52 -22.57
N ALA A 180 15.53 14.49 -23.29
CA ALA A 180 16.62 14.28 -24.25
C ALA A 180 18.01 14.19 -23.58
N ALA A 181 18.09 14.26 -22.24
CA ALA A 181 19.30 14.00 -21.49
C ALA A 181 19.53 12.49 -21.31
N HIS A 182 20.77 12.10 -20.97
CA HIS A 182 21.11 10.70 -20.71
C HIS A 182 20.34 10.16 -19.50
N ALA A 183 19.86 8.93 -19.59
CA ALA A 183 19.07 8.27 -18.55
C ALA A 183 19.77 8.27 -17.18
N CYS A 184 21.09 8.05 -17.14
CA CYS A 184 21.87 8.07 -15.92
C CYS A 184 21.94 9.45 -15.25
N GLU A 185 21.79 10.54 -16.00
CA GLU A 185 21.89 11.91 -15.49
C GLU A 185 20.55 12.43 -14.95
N VAL A 186 19.42 11.84 -15.36
CA VAL A 186 18.10 12.36 -14.97
C VAL A 186 17.17 11.32 -14.35
N LEU A 187 17.15 10.06 -14.82
CA LEU A 187 16.29 9.02 -14.24
C LEU A 187 16.87 8.50 -12.91
N ALA A 188 18.18 8.23 -12.87
CA ALA A 188 18.81 7.74 -11.65
C ALA A 188 18.74 8.76 -10.50
N PRO A 189 19.01 10.07 -10.69
CA PRO A 189 18.84 11.06 -9.63
C PRO A 189 17.39 11.24 -9.18
N ALA A 190 16.42 11.13 -10.08
CA ALA A 190 15.00 11.18 -9.71
C ALA A 190 14.57 9.97 -8.86
N ALA A 191 15.10 8.79 -9.15
CA ALA A 191 14.87 7.59 -8.33
C ALA A 191 15.56 7.69 -6.95
N LEU A 192 16.77 8.24 -6.91
CA LEU A 192 17.49 8.52 -5.66
C LEU A 192 16.75 9.55 -4.79
N ASP A 193 16.21 10.63 -5.36
CA ASP A 193 15.39 11.58 -4.58
C ASP A 193 14.11 10.91 -4.03
N ALA A 194 13.52 9.96 -4.76
CA ALA A 194 12.41 9.17 -4.24
C ALA A 194 12.82 8.27 -3.05
N GLU A 195 14.03 7.71 -3.10
CA GLU A 195 14.65 6.96 -1.99
C GLU A 195 14.94 7.87 -0.80
N ASP A 196 15.60 9.01 -1.01
CA ASP A 196 15.91 10.00 0.04
C ASP A 196 14.64 10.52 0.73
N ARG A 197 13.55 10.72 -0.02
CA ARG A 197 12.25 11.10 0.55
C ARG A 197 11.67 10.00 1.42
N LEU A 198 11.79 8.75 0.97
CA LEU A 198 11.36 7.58 1.74
C LEU A 198 12.17 7.45 3.03
N ASP A 199 13.49 7.53 2.95
CA ASP A 199 14.38 7.42 4.11
C ASP A 199 14.16 8.56 5.11
N ARG A 200 13.99 9.79 4.63
CA ARG A 200 13.60 10.93 5.49
C ARG A 200 12.26 10.70 6.18
N ALA A 201 11.27 10.17 5.48
CA ALA A 201 9.96 9.89 6.05
C ALA A 201 10.02 8.74 7.07
N VAL A 202 10.82 7.70 6.80
CA VAL A 202 11.04 6.59 7.74
C VAL A 202 11.82 7.06 8.97
N ALA A 203 12.83 7.91 8.81
CA ALA A 203 13.58 8.50 9.92
C ALA A 203 12.70 9.38 10.82
N ALA A 204 11.65 9.99 10.26
CA ALA A 204 10.66 10.78 11.01
C ALA A 204 9.58 9.92 11.70
N LEU A 205 9.51 8.61 11.44
CA LEU A 205 8.56 7.74 12.12
C LEU A 205 8.91 7.60 13.62
N PRO A 206 7.92 7.46 14.50
CA PRO A 206 8.15 7.19 15.92
C PRO A 206 8.58 5.73 16.16
N LEU A 207 9.69 5.31 15.55
CA LEU A 207 10.20 3.92 15.57
C LEU A 207 10.61 3.45 16.96
N ALA A 208 10.99 4.37 17.87
CA ALA A 208 11.29 4.04 19.26
C ALA A 208 10.05 3.55 20.02
N ARG A 209 8.84 4.00 19.64
CA ARG A 209 7.58 3.50 20.22
C ARG A 209 7.18 2.19 19.56
N ALA A 210 7.39 2.01 18.25
CA ALA A 210 7.07 0.75 17.56
C ALA A 210 7.95 -0.47 17.98
N ALA A 211 8.95 -0.27 18.85
CA ALA A 211 9.88 -1.32 19.31
C ALA A 211 9.24 -2.37 20.22
N HIS A 212 8.07 -2.09 20.80
CA HIS A 212 7.34 -3.04 21.65
C HIS A 212 5.97 -3.35 21.04
N PRO A 213 5.61 -4.63 20.85
CA PRO A 213 4.30 -5.02 20.32
C PRO A 213 3.12 -4.64 21.23
N TYR A 214 3.39 -4.19 22.47
CA TYR A 214 2.39 -3.84 23.48
C TYR A 214 2.74 -2.50 24.15
N ASN A 215 2.34 -1.38 23.56
CA ASN A 215 2.41 -0.08 24.23
C ASN A 215 1.04 0.27 24.81
N ALA A 216 0.89 0.14 26.13
CA ALA A 216 -0.33 0.55 26.84
C ALA A 216 -0.64 2.06 26.67
N GLU A 217 0.37 2.88 26.40
CA GLU A 217 0.24 4.34 26.20
C GLU A 217 -0.44 4.74 24.87
N ALA A 218 -0.50 3.82 23.89
CA ALA A 218 -1.08 4.09 22.57
C ALA A 218 -2.62 4.27 22.59
N LEU A 219 -3.28 3.90 23.70
CA LEU A 219 -4.73 4.04 23.88
C LEU A 219 -5.17 5.44 24.35
N VAL A 220 -4.23 6.33 24.72
CA VAL A 220 -4.52 7.62 25.39
C VAL A 220 -4.45 8.84 24.45
N GLN A 221 -3.82 8.72 23.27
CA GLN A 221 -3.78 9.79 22.25
C GLN A 221 -4.64 9.43 21.02
N GLU A 222 -5.11 10.44 20.28
CA GLU A 222 -5.90 10.28 19.06
C GLU A 222 -5.16 9.40 18.02
N SER A 223 -5.48 8.11 18.05
CA SER A 223 -4.81 7.04 17.32
C SER A 223 -4.74 7.26 15.80
N GLU A 224 -5.67 8.01 15.21
CA GLU A 224 -5.71 8.32 13.78
C GLU A 224 -4.59 9.29 13.36
N SER A 225 -4.21 10.24 14.22
CA SER A 225 -3.10 11.16 13.96
C SER A 225 -1.75 10.43 13.82
N GLN A 226 -1.61 9.31 14.54
CA GLN A 226 -0.40 8.49 14.54
C GLN A 226 -0.30 7.59 13.30
N ASP A 227 -1.40 7.32 12.60
CA ASP A 227 -1.43 6.45 11.42
C ASP A 227 -1.03 7.19 10.14
N SER A 228 -1.20 8.52 10.09
CA SER A 228 -0.90 9.34 8.91
C SER A 228 0.55 9.26 8.43
N PRO A 229 1.60 9.36 9.29
CA PRO A 229 2.99 9.19 8.86
C PRO A 229 3.27 7.82 8.24
N TRP A 230 2.64 6.75 8.76
CA TRP A 230 2.79 5.39 8.22
C TRP A 230 2.14 5.24 6.86
N HIS A 231 0.96 5.85 6.65
CA HIS A 231 0.33 5.90 5.33
C HIS A 231 1.17 6.69 4.32
N GLN A 232 1.83 7.76 4.76
CA GLN A 232 2.75 8.53 3.92
C GLN A 232 3.98 7.70 3.51
N VAL A 233 4.62 6.99 4.46
CA VAL A 233 5.74 6.08 4.16
C VAL A 233 5.31 4.98 3.19
N ARG A 234 4.10 4.43 3.35
CA ARG A 234 3.54 3.45 2.41
C ARG A 234 3.41 4.00 0.99
N LEU A 235 2.94 5.25 0.84
CA LEU A 235 2.87 5.91 -0.45
C LEU A 235 4.27 6.09 -1.07
N LEU A 236 5.22 6.61 -0.29
CA LEU A 236 6.60 6.85 -0.73
C LEU A 236 7.32 5.55 -1.12
N LEU A 237 7.16 4.48 -0.34
CA LEU A 237 7.71 3.16 -0.67
C LEU A 237 7.17 2.65 -2.01
N ARG A 238 5.89 2.88 -2.27
CA ARG A 238 5.26 2.47 -3.52
C ARG A 238 5.77 3.29 -4.71
N LEU A 239 6.00 4.59 -4.52
CA LEU A 239 6.60 5.47 -5.52
C LEU A 239 8.05 5.08 -5.83
N HIS A 240 8.85 4.80 -4.80
CA HIS A 240 10.22 4.31 -4.96
C HIS A 240 10.25 2.98 -5.73
N ARG A 241 9.36 2.04 -5.41
CA ARG A 241 9.24 0.78 -6.16
C ARG A 241 8.91 1.02 -7.64
N TYR A 242 7.98 1.91 -7.95
CA TYR A 242 7.65 2.23 -9.35
C TYR A 242 8.80 2.93 -10.08
N ALA A 243 9.59 3.76 -9.37
CA ALA A 243 10.81 4.33 -9.93
C ALA A 243 11.85 3.26 -10.28
N GLN A 244 12.03 2.27 -9.39
CA GLN A 244 12.91 1.13 -9.65
C GLN A 244 12.41 0.26 -10.81
N GLU A 245 11.09 0.02 -10.94
CA GLU A 245 10.52 -0.71 -12.08
C GLU A 245 10.88 -0.04 -13.42
N VAL A 246 10.92 1.30 -13.49
CA VAL A 246 11.35 2.04 -14.69
C VAL A 246 12.85 1.86 -14.95
N LEU A 247 13.68 1.95 -13.91
CA LEU A 247 15.12 1.74 -14.06
C LEU A 247 15.45 0.31 -14.49
N HIS A 248 14.75 -0.70 -13.96
CA HIS A 248 14.90 -2.09 -14.39
C HIS A 248 14.52 -2.30 -15.85
N HIS A 249 13.44 -1.65 -16.29
CA HIS A 249 12.95 -1.79 -17.66
C HIS A 249 13.97 -1.32 -18.70
N GLY A 250 14.74 -0.25 -18.42
CA GLY A 250 15.74 0.28 -19.35
C GLY A 250 17.18 -0.16 -19.07
N LEU A 251 17.60 -0.16 -17.81
CA LEU A 251 19.00 -0.34 -17.43
C LEU A 251 19.36 -1.77 -17.00
N GLY A 252 18.38 -2.68 -16.90
CA GLY A 252 18.61 -4.08 -16.53
C GLY A 252 19.10 -4.28 -15.09
N GLU A 253 18.77 -3.34 -14.19
CA GLU A 253 19.03 -3.45 -12.75
C GLU A 253 18.38 -4.73 -12.15
N PRO A 254 18.94 -5.31 -11.07
CA PRO A 254 18.51 -6.58 -10.51
C PRO A 254 17.19 -6.47 -9.74
N ASP A 255 16.26 -7.40 -10.01
CA ASP A 255 14.87 -7.49 -9.52
C ASP A 255 14.61 -6.79 -8.16
N PRO A 256 13.46 -6.10 -8.00
CA PRO A 256 13.20 -5.28 -6.83
C PRO A 256 13.41 -6.09 -5.55
N ALA A 257 14.32 -5.61 -4.71
CA ALA A 257 14.78 -6.34 -3.54
C ALA A 257 13.60 -6.90 -2.76
N GLU A 258 13.59 -8.21 -2.52
CA GLU A 258 12.53 -8.94 -1.80
C GLU A 258 12.12 -8.23 -0.48
N ARG A 259 13.11 -7.57 0.14
CA ARG A 259 12.97 -6.65 1.27
C ARG A 259 11.92 -5.55 1.07
N LEU A 260 11.89 -4.85 -0.07
CA LEU A 260 10.92 -3.79 -0.37
C LEU A 260 9.50 -4.34 -0.51
N LEU A 261 9.37 -5.52 -1.12
CA LEU A 261 8.07 -6.21 -1.22
C LEU A 261 7.58 -6.64 0.17
N ALA A 262 8.47 -7.17 1.01
CA ALA A 262 8.14 -7.53 2.39
C ALA A 262 7.73 -6.31 3.23
N ALA A 263 8.46 -5.19 3.10
CA ALA A 263 8.14 -3.93 3.74
C ALA A 263 6.78 -3.39 3.28
N GLY A 264 6.50 -3.45 1.97
CA GLY A 264 5.21 -3.08 1.39
C GLY A 264 4.05 -3.90 1.97
N ARG A 265 4.22 -5.22 2.06
CA ARG A 265 3.22 -6.12 2.69
C ARG A 265 2.99 -5.78 4.16
N ALA A 266 4.02 -5.39 4.91
CA ALA A 266 3.86 -4.95 6.30
C ALA A 266 3.04 -3.65 6.39
N LEU A 267 3.29 -2.68 5.52
CA LEU A 267 2.54 -1.42 5.49
C LEU A 267 1.10 -1.57 4.97
N ASP A 268 0.85 -2.49 4.04
CA ASP A 268 -0.51 -2.83 3.62
C ASP A 268 -1.31 -3.44 4.79
N ARG A 269 -0.70 -4.37 5.54
CA ARG A 269 -1.30 -4.91 6.78
C ARG A 269 -1.58 -3.83 7.82
N HIS A 270 -0.66 -2.88 8.00
CA HIS A 270 -0.87 -1.73 8.90
C HIS A 270 -2.11 -0.93 8.49
N ARG A 271 -2.23 -0.55 7.22
CA ARG A 271 -3.38 0.19 6.70
C ARG A 271 -4.68 -0.57 6.87
N ASP A 272 -4.68 -1.86 6.53
CA ASP A 272 -5.90 -2.68 6.59
C ASP A 272 -6.37 -2.88 8.03
N ALA A 273 -5.44 -3.05 8.97
CA ALA A 273 -5.72 -3.12 10.41
C ALA A 273 -6.24 -1.78 10.95
N ALA A 274 -5.64 -0.65 10.56
CA ALA A 274 -6.09 0.68 10.98
C ALA A 274 -7.52 0.98 10.50
N GLU A 275 -7.84 0.67 9.24
CA GLU A 275 -9.19 0.85 8.69
C GLU A 275 -10.23 -0.10 9.33
N ALA A 276 -9.82 -1.34 9.65
CA ALA A 276 -10.66 -2.28 10.38
C ALA A 276 -10.96 -1.78 11.81
N ALA A 277 -9.96 -1.27 12.52
CA ALA A 277 -10.12 -0.67 13.84
C ALA A 277 -11.06 0.56 13.80
N ALA A 278 -10.92 1.42 12.79
CA ALA A 278 -11.80 2.57 12.59
C ALA A 278 -13.25 2.14 12.32
N ALA A 279 -13.46 1.08 11.52
CA ALA A 279 -14.80 0.54 11.25
C ALA A 279 -15.45 -0.06 12.51
N ALA A 280 -14.69 -0.79 13.33
CA ALA A 280 -15.18 -1.32 14.61
C ALA A 280 -15.58 -0.20 15.58
N SER A 281 -14.74 0.84 15.69
CA SER A 281 -15.03 2.03 16.51
C SER A 281 -16.26 2.80 16.01
N ALA A 282 -16.39 3.00 14.68
CA ALA A 282 -17.57 3.60 14.07
C ALA A 282 -18.84 2.78 14.35
N ALA A 283 -18.78 1.46 14.23
CA ALA A 283 -19.89 0.56 14.54
C ALA A 283 -20.30 0.64 16.03
N ALA A 284 -19.35 0.78 16.95
CA ALA A 284 -19.61 0.92 18.38
C ALA A 284 -20.36 2.23 18.73
N ARG A 285 -20.28 3.25 17.88
CA ARG A 285 -21.04 4.51 18.01
C ARG A 285 -22.47 4.43 17.45
N THR A 286 -22.91 3.27 16.96
CA THR A 286 -24.28 3.09 16.44
C THR A 286 -25.29 3.22 17.60
N PRO A 287 -26.35 4.03 17.46
CA PRO A 287 -27.35 4.17 18.53
C PRO A 287 -28.10 2.86 18.80
N ARG A 288 -28.52 2.66 20.06
CA ARG A 288 -29.36 1.53 20.52
C ARG A 288 -28.74 0.13 20.36
N ILE A 289 -27.42 0.01 20.32
CA ILE A 289 -26.74 -1.29 20.41
C ILE A 289 -26.73 -1.81 21.85
N ALA A 290 -26.77 -3.12 22.03
CA ALA A 290 -26.67 -3.74 23.35
C ALA A 290 -25.27 -3.51 23.97
N PRO A 291 -25.14 -3.35 25.29
CA PRO A 291 -23.83 -3.20 25.94
C PRO A 291 -22.84 -4.33 25.64
N THR A 292 -23.32 -5.58 25.53
CA THR A 292 -22.49 -6.73 25.16
C THR A 292 -21.95 -6.65 23.73
N THR A 293 -22.72 -6.05 22.80
CA THR A 293 -22.29 -5.78 21.43
C THR A 293 -21.25 -4.66 21.40
N ALA A 294 -21.46 -3.59 22.15
CA ALA A 294 -20.48 -2.51 22.29
C ALA A 294 -19.16 -3.01 22.87
N TYR A 295 -19.22 -3.89 23.89
CA TYR A 295 -18.04 -4.54 24.45
C TYR A 295 -17.30 -5.39 23.41
N ALA A 296 -18.00 -6.24 22.66
CA ALA A 296 -17.38 -7.06 21.61
C ALA A 296 -16.71 -6.21 20.52
N LEU A 297 -17.32 -5.10 20.12
CA LEU A 297 -16.73 -4.14 19.17
C LEU A 297 -15.50 -3.42 19.75
N GLY A 298 -15.49 -3.15 21.06
CA GLY A 298 -14.33 -2.61 21.76
C GLY A 298 -13.15 -3.58 21.80
N VAL A 299 -13.40 -4.86 22.09
CA VAL A 299 -12.37 -5.92 22.05
C VAL A 299 -11.84 -6.09 20.62
N LEU A 300 -12.72 -6.10 19.62
CA LEU A 300 -12.34 -6.16 18.20
C LEU A 300 -11.50 -4.96 17.78
N HIS A 301 -11.89 -3.74 18.19
CA HIS A 301 -11.09 -2.54 17.94
C HIS A 301 -9.68 -2.68 18.54
N ALA A 302 -9.59 -3.13 19.80
CA ALA A 302 -8.31 -3.35 20.47
C ALA A 302 -7.45 -4.39 19.73
N ASP A 303 -8.02 -5.54 19.35
CA ASP A 303 -7.33 -6.57 18.53
C ASP A 303 -6.74 -5.98 17.25
N GLN A 304 -7.52 -5.16 16.52
CA GLN A 304 -7.05 -4.52 15.30
C GLN A 304 -5.97 -3.45 15.56
N ARG A 305 -5.99 -2.76 16.70
CA ARG A 305 -4.88 -1.85 17.10
C ARG A 305 -3.61 -2.63 17.47
N HIS A 306 -3.72 -3.83 18.05
CA HIS A 306 -2.55 -4.68 18.25
C HIS A 306 -1.95 -5.13 16.92
N ASP A 307 -2.78 -5.48 15.93
CA ASP A 307 -2.30 -5.81 14.58
C ASP A 307 -1.61 -4.62 13.89
N VAL A 308 -2.08 -3.38 14.13
CA VAL A 308 -1.40 -2.15 13.69
C VAL A 308 0.02 -2.09 14.26
N GLU A 309 0.19 -2.28 15.57
CA GLU A 309 1.52 -2.25 16.20
C GLU A 309 2.40 -3.42 15.75
N ALA A 310 1.84 -4.62 15.59
CA ALA A 310 2.57 -5.78 15.07
C ALA A 310 3.07 -5.53 13.64
N ALA A 311 2.28 -4.86 12.80
CA ALA A 311 2.68 -4.47 11.45
C ALA A 311 3.79 -3.41 11.45
N ARG A 312 3.72 -2.42 12.35
CA ARG A 312 4.78 -1.42 12.56
C ARG A 312 6.10 -2.06 12.98
N PHE A 313 6.05 -2.97 13.95
CA PHE A 313 7.20 -3.74 14.41
C PHE A 313 7.79 -4.61 13.29
N ALA A 314 6.93 -5.30 12.52
CA ALA A 314 7.38 -6.10 11.38
C ALA A 314 8.08 -5.24 10.32
N PHE A 315 7.52 -4.07 9.99
CA PHE A 315 8.17 -3.11 9.08
C PHE A 315 9.53 -2.67 9.61
N GLN A 316 9.62 -2.28 10.89
CA GLN A 316 10.87 -1.88 11.51
C GLN A 316 11.95 -2.97 11.44
N ARG A 317 11.59 -4.24 11.70
CA ARG A 317 12.53 -5.37 11.58
C ARG A 317 13.04 -5.60 10.17
N ILE A 318 12.19 -5.37 9.17
CA ILE A 318 12.58 -5.48 7.75
C ILE A 318 13.45 -4.29 7.35
N TRP A 319 13.15 -3.09 7.86
CA TRP A 319 13.81 -1.84 7.48
C TRP A 319 15.09 -1.55 8.25
N GLN A 320 15.28 -2.11 9.44
CA GLN A 320 16.58 -2.03 10.11
C GLN A 320 17.62 -2.82 9.30
N PRO A 321 18.82 -2.28 9.07
CA PRO A 321 19.92 -3.09 8.59
C PRO A 321 20.13 -4.24 9.58
N VAL A 322 20.35 -5.45 9.08
CA VAL A 322 20.87 -6.54 9.94
C VAL A 322 22.16 -5.99 10.52
N ALA A 323 22.13 -5.59 11.79
CA ALA A 323 23.34 -5.33 12.52
C ALA A 323 24.05 -6.68 12.59
N VAL A 324 24.95 -6.91 11.64
CA VAL A 324 25.99 -7.92 11.77
C VAL A 324 26.72 -7.50 13.03
N THR A 325 26.34 -8.13 14.14
CA THR A 325 27.07 -8.05 15.39
C THR A 325 28.39 -8.74 15.09
N SER A 326 29.36 -7.98 14.55
CA SER A 326 30.75 -8.37 14.63
C SER A 326 31.07 -8.40 16.11
N ALA A 327 30.99 -9.59 16.69
CA ALA A 327 31.49 -9.83 18.03
C ALA A 327 32.93 -9.32 18.08
N PRO A 328 33.31 -8.49 19.08
CA PRO A 328 34.70 -8.11 19.24
C PRO A 328 35.49 -9.39 19.50
N SER A 329 36.42 -9.72 18.61
CA SER A 329 37.41 -10.77 18.84
C SER A 329 38.17 -10.40 20.11
N ALA A 330 37.93 -11.18 21.16
CA ALA A 330 38.67 -11.07 22.41
C ALA A 330 40.16 -11.18 22.10
N SER A 331 40.87 -10.07 22.25
CA SER A 331 42.32 -10.00 22.13
C SER A 331 42.89 -10.75 23.33
N ALA A 332 43.62 -11.83 23.08
CA ALA A 332 44.32 -12.58 24.11
C ALA A 332 45.39 -11.67 24.79
N PRO A 333 45.55 -11.72 26.12
CA PRO A 333 46.60 -10.98 26.79
C PRO A 333 47.95 -11.67 26.57
N THR A 334 48.89 -10.93 25.97
CA THR A 334 50.31 -11.29 25.91
C THR A 334 50.92 -11.19 27.31
N ALA A 335 51.21 -12.34 27.92
CA ALA A 335 52.03 -12.41 29.12
C ALA A 335 53.49 -12.06 28.78
N THR A 336 53.92 -10.87 29.19
CA THR A 336 55.34 -10.50 29.30
C THR A 336 55.65 -10.34 30.78
N THR A 337 56.34 -11.33 31.37
CA THR A 337 57.01 -11.17 32.66
C THR A 337 58.48 -11.44 32.45
N ALA A 338 59.26 -10.37 32.44
CA ALA A 338 60.70 -10.38 32.50
C ALA A 338 61.15 -10.62 33.95
N ALA A 339 62.15 -11.48 34.13
CA ALA A 339 62.95 -11.59 35.33
C ALA A 339 63.92 -10.39 35.45
N PRO A 340 64.44 -10.14 36.65
CA PRO A 340 65.85 -10.45 36.85
C PRO A 340 66.13 -11.53 37.89
#